data_AF-A0A2V6W728-F1
#
_entry.id   AF-A0A2V6W728-F1
#
_cell.length_a   1.000
_cell.length_b   1.000
_cell.length_c   1.000
_cell.angle_alpha   90.00
_cell.angle_beta   90.00
_cell.angle_gamma   90.00
#
_symmetry.space_group_name_H-M   'P 1'
#
loop_
_entity.id
_entity.type
_entity.pdbx_description
1 polymer ?
#
loop_
_entity_poly.entity_id
_entity_poly.type
_entity_poly.pdbx_seq_one_letter_code
_entity_poly.pdbx_strand_id
1 'polypeptide(L)' 'MSREYVDVILEVAARDASIARVLREICALDAGMRSMALDLVSAQLTNHALARDLRECVVALRRDDVARRIAEALASTG' A
#
# COMPACT_ATOMS: atom_id res chain seq x y z
N MET A 1 -1.98 9.29 12.96
CA MET A 1 -2.22 9.44 11.51
C MET A 1 -2.07 8.13 10.72
N SER A 2 -1.08 7.26 10.95
CA SER A 2 -0.85 6.06 10.10
C SER A 2 -1.89 4.94 10.23
N ARG A 3 -2.71 4.90 11.29
CA ARG A 3 -3.69 3.82 11.50
C ARG A 3 -4.87 3.90 10.52
N GLU A 4 -5.33 5.11 10.23
CA GLU A 4 -6.53 5.38 9.42
C GLU A 4 -6.39 4.90 7.97
N TYR A 5 -5.23 5.13 7.33
CA TYR A 5 -5.00 4.69 5.95
C TYR A 5 -4.87 3.17 5.81
N VAL A 6 -4.30 2.48 6.81
CA VAL A 6 -4.20 1.02 6.77
C VAL A 6 -5.60 0.40 6.79
N ASP A 7 -6.48 0.92 7.63
CA ASP A 7 -7.85 0.42 7.76
C ASP A 7 -8.63 0.68 6.45
N VAL A 8 -8.47 1.85 5.82
CA VAL A 8 -9.06 2.17 4.51
C VAL A 8 -8.51 1.26 3.39
N ILE A 9 -7.19 1.04 3.34
CA ILE A 9 -6.56 0.14 2.36
C ILE A 9 -7.12 -1.28 2.49
N LEU A 10 -7.27 -1.76 3.74
CA LEU A 10 -7.82 -3.08 4.01
C LEU A 10 -9.32 -3.17 3.69
N GLU A 11 -10.10 -2.14 3.95
CA GLU A 11 -11.52 -2.09 3.58
C GLU A 11 -11.71 -2.19 2.06
N VAL A 12 -10.91 -1.45 1.29
CA VAL A 12 -10.93 -1.53 -0.18
C VAL A 12 -10.48 -2.90 -0.67
N ALA A 13 -9.42 -3.46 -0.07
CA ALA A 13 -8.93 -4.80 -0.40
C ALA A 13 -9.96 -5.89 -0.09
N ALA A 14 -10.77 -5.73 0.96
CA ALA A 14 -11.84 -6.66 1.30
C ALA A 14 -12.99 -6.65 0.27
N ARG A 15 -13.19 -5.53 -0.43
CA ARG A 15 -14.23 -5.35 -1.45
C ARG A 15 -13.79 -5.83 -2.84
N ASP A 16 -12.50 -5.94 -3.10
CA ASP A 16 -11.95 -6.30 -4.41
C ASP A 16 -10.73 -7.23 -4.30
N ALA A 17 -10.90 -8.48 -4.76
CA ALA A 17 -9.87 -9.51 -4.72
C ALA A 17 -8.63 -9.18 -5.57
N SER A 18 -8.80 -8.38 -6.64
CA SER A 18 -7.66 -7.94 -7.47
C SER A 18 -6.78 -6.95 -6.70
N ILE A 19 -7.38 -6.05 -5.93
CA ILE A 19 -6.68 -5.10 -5.06
C ILE A 19 -5.95 -5.86 -3.95
N ALA A 20 -6.62 -6.80 -3.29
CA ALA A 20 -5.99 -7.65 -2.28
C ALA A 20 -4.78 -8.42 -2.85
N ARG A 21 -4.88 -8.92 -4.09
CA ARG A 21 -3.76 -9.60 -4.76
C ARG A 21 -2.58 -8.67 -5.00
N VAL A 22 -2.80 -7.49 -5.57
CA VAL A 22 -1.74 -6.50 -5.82
C VAL A 22 -1.06 -6.09 -4.51
N LEU A 23 -1.83 -5.88 -3.44
CA LEU A 23 -1.27 -5.55 -2.13
C LEU A 23 -0.39 -6.67 -1.57
N ARG A 24 -0.78 -7.95 -1.72
CA ARG A 24 0.07 -9.08 -1.35
C ARG A 24 1.37 -9.10 -2.14
N GLU A 25 1.29 -8.88 -3.46
CA GLU A 25 2.47 -8.86 -4.33
C GLU A 25 3.43 -7.72 -3.94
N ILE A 26 2.92 -6.52 -3.66
CA ILE A 26 3.73 -5.38 -3.18
C ILE A 26 4.35 -5.67 -1.81
N CYS A 27 3.59 -6.22 -0.87
CA CYS A 27 4.08 -6.50 0.48
C CYS A 27 5.09 -7.65 0.50
N ALA A 28 5.04 -8.57 -0.47
CA ALA A 28 5.99 -9.67 -0.62
C ALA A 28 7.35 -9.25 -1.20
N LEU A 29 7.46 -8.04 -1.77
CA LEU A 29 8.74 -7.50 -2.23
C LEU A 29 9.69 -7.28 -1.04
N ASP A 30 10.98 -7.45 -1.32
CA ASP A 30 12.05 -6.99 -0.42
C ASP A 30 11.85 -5.50 -0.07
N ALA A 31 12.15 -5.12 1.17
CA ALA A 31 11.89 -3.77 1.68
C ALA A 31 12.55 -2.66 0.82
N GLY A 32 13.79 -2.90 0.38
CA GLY A 32 14.51 -1.96 -0.48
C GLY A 32 13.85 -1.84 -1.85
N MET A 33 13.52 -2.98 -2.47
CA MET A 33 12.83 -3.01 -3.77
C MET A 33 11.43 -2.39 -3.70
N ARG A 34 10.66 -2.67 -2.63
CA ARG A 34 9.35 -2.05 -2.39
C ARG A 34 9.47 -0.54 -2.28
N SER A 35 10.39 -0.03 -1.46
CA SER A 35 10.57 1.42 -1.32
C SER A 35 10.94 2.07 -2.65
N MET A 36 11.90 1.49 -3.39
CA MET A 36 12.31 2.02 -4.70
C MET A 36 11.15 2.05 -5.70
N ALA A 37 10.37 0.97 -5.80
CA ALA A 37 9.23 0.91 -6.70
C ALA A 37 8.16 1.95 -6.35
N LEU A 38 7.83 2.09 -5.07
CA LEU A 38 6.83 3.05 -4.60
C LEU A 38 7.33 4.51 -4.68
N ASP A 39 8.63 4.75 -4.64
CA ASP A 39 9.23 6.07 -4.90
C ASP A 39 9.01 6.48 -6.37
N LEU A 40 9.17 5.56 -7.33
CA LEU A 40 8.86 5.82 -8.75
C LEU A 40 7.38 6.14 -8.96
N VAL A 41 6.48 5.39 -8.31
CA VAL A 41 5.03 5.66 -8.38
C VAL A 41 4.72 7.02 -7.76
N SER A 42 5.29 7.34 -6.60
CA SER A 42 5.10 8.64 -5.94
C SER A 42 5.54 9.82 -6.81
N ALA A 43 6.69 9.68 -7.48
CA ALA A 43 7.20 10.67 -8.43
C ALA A 43 6.22 10.89 -9.59
N GLN A 44 5.70 9.80 -10.18
CA GLN A 44 4.73 9.89 -11.26
C GLN A 44 3.43 10.57 -10.83
N LEU A 45 2.95 10.29 -9.60
CA LEU A 45 1.74 10.90 -9.04
C LEU A 45 1.88 12.38 -8.69
N THR A 46 3.09 12.93 -8.66
CA THR A 46 3.32 14.35 -8.37
C THR A 46 2.75 15.25 -9.48
N ASN A 47 2.67 14.73 -10.71
CA ASN A 47 2.09 15.43 -11.87
C ASN A 47 0.56 15.40 -11.92
N HIS A 48 -0.09 14.69 -10.98
CA HIS A 48 -1.55 14.52 -10.96
C HIS A 48 -2.15 15.24 -9.74
N ALA A 49 -2.82 16.37 -9.99
CA ALA A 49 -3.36 17.28 -8.96
C ALA A 49 -4.40 16.64 -8.04
N LEU A 50 -5.12 15.61 -8.49
CA LEU A 50 -6.14 14.88 -7.72
C LEU A 50 -5.58 13.70 -6.90
N ALA A 51 -4.26 13.47 -6.89
CA ALA A 51 -3.65 12.27 -6.32
C ALA A 51 -3.13 12.43 -4.88
N ARG A 52 -3.59 13.43 -4.11
CA ARG A 52 -3.04 13.68 -2.75
C ARG A 52 -3.19 12.45 -1.84
N ASP A 53 -4.40 11.93 -1.72
CA ASP A 53 -4.69 10.79 -0.84
C ASP A 53 -3.99 9.51 -1.32
N LEU A 54 -3.87 9.37 -2.65
CA LEU A 54 -3.13 8.26 -3.26
C LEU A 54 -1.63 8.33 -2.94
N ARG A 55 -1.02 9.53 -2.96
CA ARG A 55 0.38 9.71 -2.55
C ARG A 55 0.59 9.35 -1.08
N GLU A 56 -0.35 9.71 -0.21
CA GLU A 56 -0.29 9.38 1.22
C GLU A 56 -0.37 7.86 1.45
N CYS A 57 -1.22 7.14 0.69
CA CYS A 57 -1.25 5.67 0.69
C CYS A 57 0.06 5.05 0.20
N VAL A 58 0.64 5.55 -0.89
CA VAL A 58 1.92 5.05 -1.42
C VAL A 58 3.05 5.29 -0.43
N VAL A 59 3.10 6.47 0.20
CA VAL A 59 4.07 6.79 1.26
C VAL A 59 3.90 5.87 2.47
N ALA A 60 2.68 5.53 2.84
CA ALA A 60 2.42 4.59 3.93
C ALA A 60 2.94 3.18 3.60
N LEU A 61 2.68 2.68 2.38
CA LEU A 61 3.11 1.35 1.92
C LEU A 61 4.64 1.19 1.85
N ARG A 62 5.41 2.28 1.80
CA ARG A 62 6.88 2.24 1.89
C ARG A 62 7.38 1.80 3.24
N ARG A 63 6.61 2.00 4.31
CA ARG A 63 7.04 1.70 5.67
C ARG A 63 6.88 0.22 5.96
N ASP A 64 7.95 -0.40 6.43
CA ASP A 64 7.97 -1.85 6.66
C ASP A 64 6.94 -2.31 7.71
N ASP A 65 6.69 -1.49 8.74
CA ASP A 65 5.67 -1.78 9.75
C ASP A 65 4.26 -1.79 9.15
N VAL A 66 3.98 -0.88 8.21
CA VAL A 66 2.70 -0.79 7.50
C VAL A 66 2.53 -1.96 6.55
N ALA A 67 3.54 -2.24 5.72
CA ALA A 67 3.51 -3.36 4.78
C ALA A 67 3.33 -4.71 5.52
N ARG A 68 4.03 -4.90 6.65
CA ARG A 68 3.88 -6.08 7.49
C ARG A 68 2.47 -6.23 8.05
N ARG A 69 1.88 -5.16 8.60
CA ARG A 69 0.51 -5.18 9.14
C ARG A 69 -0.53 -5.51 8.05
N ILE A 70 -0.36 -4.98 6.85
CA ILE A 70 -1.22 -5.29 5.71
C ILE A 70 -1.08 -6.76 5.31
N ALA A 71 0.16 -7.27 5.22
CA ALA A 71 0.41 -8.67 4.90
C ALA A 71 -0.21 -9.62 5.94
N GLU A 72 -0.03 -9.34 7.23
CA GLU A 72 -0.62 -10.12 8.34
C GLU A 72 -2.16 -10.13 8.28
N ALA A 73 -2.79 -8.98 8.02
CA ALA A 73 -4.24 -8.88 7.86
C ALA A 73 -4.75 -9.65 6.64
N LEU A 74 -4.06 -9.55 5.50
CA LEU A 74 -4.45 -10.24 4.26
C LEU A 74 -4.21 -11.75 4.33
N ALA A 75 -3.25 -12.22 5.14
CA ALA A 75 -3.04 -13.64 5.40
C ALA A 75 -4.10 -14.24 6.33
N SER A 76 -4.66 -13.43 7.22
CA SER A 76 -5.73 -13.84 8.15
C SER A 76 -7.11 -13.93 7.50
N THR A 77 -7.23 -13.44 6.25
CA THR A 77 -8.48 -13.40 5.46
C THR A 77 -8.46 -14.49 4.36
N GLY A 78 -7.57 -15.48 4.49
CA GLY A 78 -7.38 -16.59 3.55
C GLY A 78 -8.17 -17.84 3.93
#